data_AF-A0A970FEP8-F1
#
_entry.id   AF-A0A970FEP8-F1
#
_cell.length_a   1.000
_cell.length_b   1.000
_cell.length_c   1.000
_cell.angle_alpha   90.00
_cell.angle_beta   90.00
_cell.angle_gamma   90.00
#
_symmetry.space_group_name_H-M   'P 1'
#
loop_
_entity.id
_entity.type
_entity.pdbx_description
1 polymer ?
#
loop_
_entity_poly.entity_id
_entity_poly.type
_entity_poly.pdbx_seq_one_letter_code
_entity_poly.pdbx_strand_id
1 'polypeptide(L)'
;MKKTLFVTAAILLGSFIVGALDAVHPFGDPLDAPMDDYFIENALNDISAENIVTAIVFDYRGFDTIGEAAVLFTALTAVSVLLREGRKKP
;
A
#
# COMPACT_ATOMS: atom_id res chain seq x y z
N MET A 1 0.66 -28.26 -20.88
CA MET A 1 -0.34 -28.34 -19.79
C MET A 1 -0.15 -27.27 -18.72
N LYS A 2 1.01 -27.15 -18.04
CA LYS A 2 1.22 -26.10 -17.02
C LYS A 2 1.20 -24.67 -17.61
N LYS A 3 1.88 -24.44 -18.73
CA LYS A 3 1.89 -23.13 -19.42
C LYS A 3 0.50 -22.73 -19.94
N THR A 4 -0.22 -23.69 -20.52
CA THR A 4 -1.58 -23.47 -21.04
C THR A 4 -2.55 -23.14 -19.91
N LEU A 5 -2.47 -23.84 -18.77
CA LEU A 5 -3.26 -23.55 -17.57
C LEU A 5 -2.95 -22.17 -16.99
N PHE A 6 -1.67 -21.78 -16.94
CA PHE A 6 -1.26 -20.46 -16.49
C PHE A 6 -1.83 -19.35 -17.37
N VAL A 7 -1.73 -19.53 -18.70
CA VAL A 7 -2.25 -18.55 -19.67
C VAL A 7 -3.77 -18.42 -19.57
N THR A 8 -4.51 -19.54 -19.48
CA THR A 8 -5.96 -19.47 -19.29
C THR A 8 -6.35 -18.81 -17.96
N ALA A 9 -5.65 -19.12 -16.86
CA ALA A 9 -5.89 -18.47 -15.57
C ALA A 9 -5.61 -16.96 -15.61
N ALA A 10 -4.52 -16.54 -16.25
CA ALA A 10 -4.19 -15.13 -16.42
C ALA A 10 -5.22 -14.37 -17.26
N ILE A 11 -5.71 -14.99 -18.35
CA ILE A 11 -6.77 -14.41 -19.18
C ILE A 11 -8.08 -14.29 -18.40
N LEU A 12 -8.45 -15.32 -17.63
CA LEU A 12 -9.66 -15.29 -16.80
C LEU A 12 -9.56 -14.18 -15.75
N LEU A 13 -8.46 -14.10 -15.02
CA LEU A 13 -8.24 -13.05 -14.03
C LEU A 13 -8.24 -11.66 -14.69
N GLY A 14 -7.57 -11.50 -15.82
CA GLY A 14 -7.55 -10.26 -16.58
C GLY A 14 -8.95 -9.84 -17.01
N SER A 15 -9.74 -10.76 -17.55
CA SER A 15 -11.13 -10.49 -17.95
C SER A 15 -12.02 -10.12 -16.76
N PHE A 16 -11.81 -10.76 -15.61
CA PHE A 16 -12.53 -10.44 -14.38
C PHE A 16 -12.18 -9.04 -13.88
N ILE A 17 -10.90 -8.67 -13.86
CA ILE A 17 -10.45 -7.33 -13.46
C ILE A 17 -11.04 -6.28 -14.41
N VAL A 18 -10.97 -6.50 -15.72
CA VAL A 18 -11.52 -5.57 -16.72
C VAL A 18 -13.03 -5.41 -16.55
N GLY A 19 -13.77 -6.52 -16.36
CA GLY A 19 -15.21 -6.45 -16.10
C GLY A 19 -15.55 -5.75 -14.77
N ALA A 20 -14.68 -5.82 -13.76
CA ALA A 20 -14.86 -5.09 -12.51
C ALA A 20 -14.69 -3.57 -12.66
N LEU A 21 -13.99 -3.10 -13.71
CA LEU A 21 -13.83 -1.66 -13.98
C LEU A 21 -15.17 -0.99 -14.31
N ASP A 22 -16.13 -1.71 -14.88
CA ASP A 22 -17.47 -1.17 -15.17
C ASP A 22 -18.25 -0.84 -13.89
N ALA A 23 -17.87 -1.41 -12.75
CA ALA A 23 -18.45 -1.13 -11.44
C ALA A 23 -17.69 -0.05 -10.64
N VAL A 24 -16.57 0.45 -11.18
CA VAL A 24 -15.80 1.51 -10.53
C VAL A 24 -16.54 2.83 -10.64
N HIS A 25 -16.51 3.59 -9.56
CA HIS A 25 -17.13 4.89 -9.47
C HIS A 25 -16.62 5.85 -10.57
N PRO A 26 -17.48 6.62 -11.27
CA PRO A 26 -17.06 7.52 -12.33
C PRO A 26 -16.05 8.57 -11.87
N PHE A 27 -15.08 8.86 -12.74
CA PHE A 27 -14.10 9.90 -12.47
C PHE A 27 -14.77 11.28 -12.41
N GLY A 28 -14.43 12.07 -11.39
CA GLY A 28 -14.89 13.46 -11.24
C GLY A 28 -16.24 13.64 -10.53
N ASP A 29 -16.82 12.56 -10.00
CA ASP A 29 -18.08 12.59 -9.25
C ASP A 29 -17.80 12.18 -7.79
N PRO A 30 -17.21 13.00 -6.92
CA PRO A 30 -16.86 12.53 -5.57
C PRO A 30 -18.09 12.01 -4.81
N LEU A 31 -17.98 10.80 -4.26
CA LEU A 31 -18.99 10.26 -3.35
C LEU A 31 -18.98 11.05 -2.04
N ASP A 32 -20.09 10.97 -1.30
CA ASP A 32 -20.15 11.44 0.09
C ASP A 32 -19.14 10.64 0.92
N ALA A 33 -18.04 11.30 1.30
CA ALA A 33 -16.86 10.71 1.90
C ALA A 33 -16.58 11.39 3.25
N PRO A 34 -17.39 11.12 4.29
CA PRO A 34 -17.33 11.86 5.55
C PRO A 34 -15.99 11.73 6.28
N MET A 35 -15.23 10.66 6.01
CA MET A 35 -13.87 10.50 6.52
C MET A 35 -12.91 11.51 5.88
N ASP A 36 -12.99 11.66 4.55
CA ASP A 36 -12.12 12.56 3.79
C ASP A 36 -12.39 14.00 4.20
N ASP A 37 -13.67 14.37 4.28
CA ASP A 37 -14.12 15.69 4.74
C ASP A 37 -13.61 15.98 6.17
N TYR A 38 -13.73 15.02 7.08
CA TYR A 38 -13.23 15.18 8.45
C TYR A 38 -11.73 15.47 8.48
N PHE A 39 -10.91 14.73 7.73
CA PHE A 39 -9.47 14.96 7.69
C PHE A 39 -9.12 16.31 7.07
N ILE A 40 -9.84 16.73 6.02
CA ILE A 40 -9.64 18.04 5.39
C ILE A 40 -9.95 19.17 6.36
N GLU A 41 -11.03 19.05 7.13
CA GLU A 41 -11.48 20.09 8.05
C GLU A 41 -10.68 20.14 9.37
N ASN A 42 -10.17 19.01 9.84
CA ASN A 42 -9.65 18.89 11.22
C ASN A 42 -8.14 18.63 11.32
N ALA A 43 -7.44 18.20 10.27
CA ALA A 43 -6.01 17.83 10.35
C ALA A 43 -5.12 18.94 10.93
N LEU A 44 -5.40 20.21 10.60
CA LEU A 44 -4.65 21.33 11.15
C LEU A 44 -4.91 21.53 12.65
N ASN A 45 -6.15 21.35 13.10
CA ASN A 45 -6.52 21.52 14.50
C ASN A 45 -6.05 20.35 15.37
N ASP A 46 -6.17 19.12 14.87
CA ASP A 46 -5.86 17.90 15.62
C ASP A 46 -4.33 17.70 15.75
N ILE A 47 -3.59 17.92 14.67
CA ILE A 47 -2.18 17.48 14.54
C ILE A 47 -1.23 18.65 14.25
N SER A 48 -1.75 19.87 14.05
CA SER A 48 -0.95 21.05 13.66
C SER A 48 -0.17 20.82 12.35
N ALA A 49 -0.74 20.05 11.43
CA ALA A 49 -0.14 19.73 10.15
C ALA A 49 -0.94 20.36 8.99
N GLU A 50 -0.30 21.25 8.24
CA GLU A 50 -0.88 21.87 7.03
C GLU A 50 -0.99 20.88 5.86
N ASN A 51 -0.10 19.89 5.83
CA ASN A 51 -0.13 18.86 4.80
C ASN A 51 -0.97 17.66 5.28
N ILE A 52 -2.22 17.62 4.81
CA ILE A 52 -3.21 16.58 5.14
C ILE A 52 -2.70 15.18 4.78
N VAL A 53 -1.99 15.02 3.65
CA VAL A 53 -1.47 13.69 3.25
C VAL A 53 -0.46 13.18 4.28
N THR A 54 0.46 14.05 4.73
CA THR A 54 1.42 13.67 5.78
C THR A 54 0.76 13.45 7.14
N ALA A 55 -0.27 14.24 7.47
CA ALA A 55 -1.04 14.06 8.69
C ALA A 55 -1.74 12.68 8.70
N ILE A 56 -2.31 12.28 7.57
CA ILE A 56 -2.94 10.96 7.44
C ILE A 56 -1.91 9.85 7.57
N VAL A 57 -0.81 9.89 6.79
CA VAL A 57 0.16 8.78 6.74
C VAL A 57 0.93 8.63 8.06
N PHE A 58 1.32 9.71 8.71
CA PHE A 58 2.16 9.64 9.92
C PHE A 58 1.39 9.68 11.24
N ASP A 59 0.18 10.27 11.27
CA ASP A 59 -0.59 10.45 12.49
C ASP A 59 -1.86 9.60 12.48
N TYR A 60 -2.91 9.99 11.74
CA TYR A 60 -4.21 9.27 11.73
C TYR A 60 -4.06 7.78 11.39
N ARG A 61 -3.15 7.45 10.46
CA ARG A 61 -2.82 6.08 10.03
C ARG A 61 -1.35 5.73 10.24
N GLY A 62 -0.73 6.33 11.27
CA GLY A 62 0.68 6.08 11.59
C GLY A 62 1.02 4.60 11.84
N PHE A 63 0.05 3.79 12.29
CA PHE A 63 0.25 2.35 12.49
C PHE A 63 0.57 1.60 11.18
N ASP A 64 -0.06 1.98 10.06
CA ASP A 64 0.20 1.39 8.76
C ASP A 64 1.64 1.70 8.32
N THR A 65 2.10 2.94 8.52
CA THR A 65 3.46 3.39 8.21
C THR A 65 4.53 2.73 9.09
N ILE A 66 4.23 2.47 10.37
CA ILE A 66 5.11 1.64 11.23
C ILE A 66 5.22 0.22 10.66
N GLY A 67 4.12 -0.33 10.14
CA GLY A 67 4.11 -1.61 9.44
C GLY A 67 4.98 -1.60 8.18
N GLU A 68 4.87 -0.57 7.35
CA GLU A 68 5.74 -0.39 6.16
C GLU A 68 7.22 -0.34 6.54
N ALA A 69 7.56 0.42 7.59
CA ALA A 69 8.93 0.49 8.10
C ALA A 69 9.43 -0.87 8.61
N ALA A 70 8.57 -1.65 9.29
CA ALA A 70 8.91 -2.99 9.76
C ALA A 70 9.15 -3.97 8.59
N VAL A 71 8.36 -3.90 7.53
CA VAL A 71 8.54 -4.70 6.31
C VAL A 71 9.87 -4.37 5.65
N LEU A 72 10.17 -3.08 5.45
CA LEU A 72 11.43 -2.63 4.85
C LEU A 72 12.64 -3.01 5.70
N PHE A 73 12.55 -2.82 7.02
CA PHE A 73 13.60 -3.21 7.96
C PHE A 73 13.87 -4.72 7.91
N THR A 74 12.81 -5.52 7.87
CA THR A 74 12.91 -6.99 7.78
C THR A 74 13.55 -7.41 6.46
N ALA A 75 13.13 -6.82 5.34
CA ALA A 75 13.70 -7.09 4.03
C ALA A 75 15.20 -6.74 3.97
N LEU A 76 15.57 -5.55 4.47
CA LEU A 76 16.96 -5.11 4.55
C LEU A 76 17.80 -6.05 5.42
N THR A 77 17.28 -6.43 6.59
CA THR A 77 17.95 -7.35 7.51
C THR A 77 18.15 -8.72 6.88
N ALA A 78 17.13 -9.26 6.20
CA ALA A 78 17.20 -10.54 5.51
C ALA A 78 18.29 -10.55 4.42
N VAL A 79 18.32 -9.52 3.57
CA VAL A 79 19.35 -9.36 2.53
C VAL A 79 20.74 -9.22 3.15
N SER A 80 20.87 -8.43 4.21
CA SER A 80 22.15 -8.21 4.92
C SER A 80 22.70 -9.50 5.52
N VAL A 81 21.84 -10.34 6.10
CA VAL A 81 22.23 -11.66 6.63
C VAL A 81 22.63 -12.61 5.50
N LEU A 82 21.90 -12.61 4.38
CA LEU A 82 22.18 -13.48 3.24
C LEU A 82 23.51 -13.14 2.56
N LEU A 83 23.86 -11.86 2.47
CA LEU A 83 25.10 -11.38 1.85
C LEU A 83 26.29 -11.32 2.81
N ARG A 84 26.11 -11.63 4.10
CA ARG A 84 27.19 -11.62 5.08
C ARG A 84 28.19 -12.73 4.75
N GLU A 85 29.42 -12.35 4.40
CA GLU A 85 30.51 -13.32 4.27
C GLU A 85 30.76 -14.05 5.60
N GLY A 86 30.80 -15.38 5.53
CA GLY A 86 31.13 -16.22 6.68
C GLY A 86 32.52 -15.87 7.19
N ARG A 87 32.66 -15.68 8.51
CA ARG A 87 33.95 -15.47 9.18
C ARG A 87 34.88 -16.62 8.77
N LYS A 88 35.95 -16.35 8.00
CA LYS A 88 37.00 -17.35 7.73
C LYS A 88 37.49 -17.85 9.09
N LYS A 89 37.29 -19.13 9.36
CA LYS A 89 37.89 -19.77 10.55
C LYS A 89 39.42 -19.65 10.40
N PRO A 90 40.15 -19.26 11.47
CA PRO A 90 41.60 -19.24 11.46
C PRO A 90 42.17 -20.64 11.20
#